data_AF-A0A9W3BDT1-F1
#
_entry.id   AF-A0A9W3BDT1-F1
#
_cell.length_a   1.000
_cell.length_b   1.000
_cell.length_c   1.000
_cell.angle_alpha   90.00
_cell.angle_beta   90.00
_cell.angle_gamma   90.00
#
_symmetry.space_group_name_H-M   'P 1'
#
loop_
_entity.id
_entity.type
_entity.pdbx_description
1 polymer ?
#
loop_
_entity_poly.entity_id
_entity_poly.type
_entity_poly.pdbx_seq_one_letter_code
_entity_poly.pdbx_strand_id
1 'polypeptide(L)'
;MAAQVEGPFNYTATGVLGDQRNSMLQNELHLRDKVGHIKSRGYQLPMQSFVYGLPNEKREYSAADALASWKLSHYSLNSDPALRGWTGNYLPKGGASKTKAASERDFMTMNKAAVADGLVTTEETNDYRATHDIRRSPWNRKELSGKMRSRRLPPTMVFGIPSRPSTPIYEVIEHKYQDQWMKERQNLLSNKRAEEVKKPEVMSAGQEFT
;
A
#
# COMPACT_ATOMS: atom_id res chain seq x y z
N MET A 1 4.20 -50.60 24.60
CA MET A 1 5.03 -49.57 25.28
C MET A 1 5.99 -49.03 24.24
N ALA A 2 5.71 -47.85 23.68
CA ALA A 2 6.57 -47.26 22.66
C ALA A 2 7.86 -46.75 23.33
N ALA A 3 9.01 -47.21 22.87
CA ALA A 3 10.31 -46.76 23.34
C ALA A 3 10.40 -45.24 23.14
N GLN A 4 10.51 -44.49 24.24
CA GLN A 4 10.86 -43.08 24.19
C GLN A 4 12.31 -43.03 23.69
N VAL A 5 12.48 -42.73 22.41
CA VAL A 5 13.80 -42.51 21.81
C VAL A 5 14.28 -41.19 22.39
N GLU A 6 15.08 -41.22 23.45
CA GLU A 6 15.66 -40.02 24.05
C GLU A 6 16.71 -39.44 23.10
N GLY A 7 16.34 -38.39 22.37
CA GLY A 7 17.21 -37.71 21.42
C GLY A 7 16.92 -36.21 21.37
N PRO A 8 17.89 -35.38 20.94
CA PRO A 8 17.75 -33.92 20.92
C PRO A 8 16.59 -33.43 20.04
N PHE A 9 16.16 -34.25 19.08
CA PHE A 9 15.07 -33.95 18.17
C PHE A 9 13.65 -34.17 18.75
N ASN A 10 13.53 -34.67 19.98
CA ASN A 10 12.23 -34.83 20.66
C ASN A 10 11.48 -33.52 20.87
N TYR A 11 12.22 -32.41 20.94
CA TYR A 11 11.67 -31.08 21.07
C TYR A 11 11.28 -30.45 19.72
N THR A 12 11.53 -31.13 18.61
CA THR A 12 11.08 -30.69 17.28
C THR A 12 9.60 -31.02 17.09
N ALA A 13 8.88 -30.20 16.33
CA ALA A 13 7.46 -30.37 16.09
C ALA A 13 7.13 -31.68 15.35
N THR A 14 8.03 -32.14 14.47
CA THR A 14 7.83 -33.35 13.66
C THR A 14 8.19 -34.61 14.42
N GLY A 15 9.23 -34.60 15.27
CA GLY A 15 9.63 -35.62 16.27
C GLY A 15 9.96 -37.03 15.76
N VAL A 16 9.26 -37.51 14.72
CA VAL A 16 9.19 -38.90 14.26
C VAL A 16 9.14 -38.97 12.72
N LEU A 17 8.75 -37.89 12.02
CA LEU A 17 8.54 -37.88 10.57
C LEU A 17 9.61 -37.04 9.84
N GLY A 18 10.41 -37.68 8.98
CA GLY A 18 11.41 -37.06 8.10
C GLY A 18 12.86 -37.09 8.63
N ASP A 19 13.81 -36.64 7.81
CA ASP A 19 15.23 -36.61 8.15
C ASP A 19 15.53 -35.60 9.26
N GLN A 20 16.17 -36.05 10.35
CA GLN A 20 16.63 -35.21 11.45
C GLN A 20 17.88 -34.43 11.03
N ARG A 21 17.75 -33.11 10.86
CA ARG A 21 18.87 -32.22 10.48
C ARG A 21 19.26 -31.32 11.65
N ASN A 22 20.57 -31.12 11.87
CA ASN A 22 21.07 -30.26 12.96
C ASN A 22 20.51 -28.82 12.91
N SER A 23 20.21 -28.29 11.71
CA SER A 23 19.59 -26.97 11.55
C SER A 23 18.18 -26.87 12.13
N MET A 24 17.47 -27.98 12.30
CA MET A 24 16.15 -28.02 12.94
C MET A 24 16.21 -27.71 14.44
N LEU A 25 17.36 -27.90 15.09
CA LEU A 25 17.55 -27.58 16.50
C LEU A 25 17.78 -26.09 16.75
N GLN A 26 18.15 -25.33 15.71
CA GLN A 26 18.36 -23.89 15.81
C GLN A 26 17.16 -23.07 15.29
N ASN A 27 16.43 -23.58 14.31
CA ASN A 27 15.25 -22.89 13.78
C ASN A 27 14.06 -23.07 14.72
N GLU A 28 13.67 -21.99 15.42
CA GLU A 28 12.53 -21.99 16.34
C GLU A 28 11.19 -22.42 15.70
N LEU A 29 11.02 -22.25 14.38
CA LEU A 29 9.81 -22.71 13.68
C LEU A 29 9.66 -24.24 13.66
N HIS A 30 10.79 -24.95 13.74
CA HIS A 30 10.81 -26.41 13.71
C HIS A 30 10.79 -27.01 15.12
N LEU A 31 10.92 -26.17 16.15
CA LEU A 31 10.83 -26.55 17.55
C LEU A 31 9.39 -26.39 18.05
N ARG A 32 9.04 -27.18 19.07
CA ARG A 32 7.78 -26.99 19.79
C ARG A 32 7.83 -25.67 20.55
N ASP A 33 6.67 -25.04 20.68
CA ASP A 33 6.53 -23.80 21.42
C ASP A 33 6.91 -23.99 22.90
N LYS A 34 7.78 -23.11 23.40
CA LYS A 34 8.15 -23.09 24.82
C LYS A 34 7.02 -22.44 25.60
N VAL A 35 6.34 -23.22 26.44
CA VAL A 35 5.25 -22.72 27.30
C VAL A 35 5.78 -21.60 28.20
N GLY A 36 5.08 -20.47 28.23
CA GLY A 36 5.44 -19.31 29.04
C GLY A 36 6.47 -18.36 28.40
N HIS A 37 6.98 -18.67 27.21
CA HIS A 37 7.90 -17.80 26.47
C HIS A 37 7.29 -17.32 25.16
N ILE A 38 7.61 -16.09 24.77
CA ILE A 38 7.23 -15.52 23.47
C ILE A 38 8.19 -16.07 22.40
N LYS A 39 7.66 -16.38 21.22
CA LYS A 39 8.49 -16.80 20.07
C LYS A 39 9.45 -15.70 19.67
N SER A 40 10.74 -16.03 19.51
CA SER A 40 11.67 -15.10 18.91
C SER A 40 11.40 -15.14 17.40
N ARG A 41 10.97 -14.01 16.83
CA ARG A 41 10.62 -13.93 15.39
C ARG A 41 11.86 -13.91 14.48
N GLY A 42 13.03 -14.30 14.98
CA GLY A 42 14.30 -14.26 14.25
C GLY A 42 14.81 -12.85 13.94
N TYR A 43 14.24 -11.80 14.54
CA TYR A 43 14.73 -10.44 14.36
C TYR A 43 15.79 -10.09 15.40
N GLN A 44 16.89 -9.51 14.95
CA GLN A 44 17.87 -8.90 15.83
C GLN A 44 17.26 -7.63 16.43
N LEU A 45 16.87 -7.72 17.69
CA LEU A 45 16.36 -6.58 18.43
C LEU A 45 17.52 -5.63 18.79
N PRO A 46 17.28 -4.31 18.82
CA PRO A 46 18.24 -3.35 19.35
C PRO A 46 18.62 -3.64 20.81
N MET A 47 19.74 -3.06 21.26
CA MET A 47 20.29 -3.24 22.61
C MET A 47 19.24 -3.04 23.70
N GLN A 48 19.47 -3.66 24.86
CA GLN A 48 18.51 -3.68 25.98
C GLN A 48 18.12 -2.30 26.53
N SER A 49 18.90 -1.25 26.22
CA SER A 49 18.58 0.14 26.56
C SER A 49 17.60 0.82 25.59
N PHE A 50 17.25 0.17 24.48
CA PHE A 50 16.31 0.73 23.50
C PHE A 50 14.88 0.67 24.01
N VAL A 51 14.25 1.83 24.12
CA VAL A 51 12.84 1.96 24.48
C VAL A 51 12.00 2.00 23.21
N TYR A 52 11.13 1.02 23.04
CA TYR A 52 10.18 0.99 21.93
C TYR A 52 9.07 2.02 22.13
N GLY A 53 8.64 2.65 21.03
CA GLY A 53 7.60 3.67 21.02
C GLY A 53 8.13 5.02 20.58
N LEU A 54 7.22 5.97 20.39
CA LEU A 54 7.57 7.36 20.09
C LEU A 54 7.71 8.11 21.43
N PRO A 55 8.86 8.73 21.75
CA PRO A 55 8.98 9.53 22.95
C PRO A 55 7.97 10.67 22.89
N ASN A 56 7.21 10.87 23.97
CA ASN A 56 6.37 12.05 24.09
C ASN A 56 7.28 13.22 24.46
N GLU A 57 7.88 13.84 23.45
CA GLU A 57 8.66 15.05 23.63
C GLU A 57 7.79 16.07 24.35
N LYS A 58 8.27 16.55 25.51
CA LYS A 58 7.61 17.65 26.20
C LYS A 58 7.60 18.81 25.21
N ARG A 59 6.41 19.19 24.71
CA ARG A 59 6.29 20.36 23.84
C ARG A 59 6.84 21.55 24.61
N GLU A 60 7.86 22.18 24.04
CA GLU A 60 8.44 23.43 24.57
C GLU A 60 7.40 24.56 24.57
N TYR A 61 6.40 24.45 23.70
CA TYR A 61 5.33 25.42 23.55
C TYR A 61 4.19 25.14 24.54
N SER A 62 3.94 26.13 25.40
CA SER A 62 2.84 26.10 26.36
C SER A 62 1.57 26.69 25.75
N ALA A 63 0.43 26.47 26.40
CA ALA A 63 -0.84 27.12 26.06
C ALA A 63 -0.70 28.66 26.04
N ALA A 64 0.23 29.21 26.83
CA ALA A 64 0.55 30.64 26.85
C ALA A 64 1.12 31.13 25.49
N ASP A 65 2.00 30.36 24.85
CA ASP A 65 2.60 30.74 23.56
C ASP A 65 1.56 30.74 22.43
N ALA A 66 0.61 29.81 22.49
CA ALA A 66 -0.51 29.75 21.55
C ALA A 66 -1.43 30.97 21.66
N LEU A 67 -1.70 31.44 22.88
CA LEU A 67 -2.51 32.64 23.14
C LEU A 67 -1.77 33.94 22.78
N ALA A 68 -0.45 33.98 22.97
CA ALA A 68 0.37 35.13 22.59
C ALA A 68 0.37 35.36 21.07
N SER A 69 0.36 34.29 20.27
CA SER A 69 0.27 34.36 18.80
C SER A 69 -1.03 35.01 18.29
N TRP A 70 -2.11 35.04 19.08
CA TRP A 70 -3.38 35.65 18.66
C TRP A 70 -3.36 37.19 18.75
N LYS A 71 -2.36 37.80 19.40
CA LYS A 71 -2.29 39.26 19.61
C LYS A 71 -1.77 40.08 18.41
N LEU A 72 -1.46 39.46 17.27
CA LEU A 72 -1.07 40.18 16.05
C LEU A 72 -2.16 40.08 14.97
N SER A 73 -3.29 40.76 15.17
CA SER A 73 -4.26 41.02 14.08
C SER A 73 -4.62 42.51 13.92
N HIS A 74 -3.85 43.41 14.54
CA HIS A 74 -4.05 44.85 14.43
C HIS A 74 -2.72 45.62 14.27
N TYR A 75 -1.81 45.23 13.36
CA TYR A 75 -0.86 46.21 12.84
C TYR A 75 -0.28 45.85 11.46
N SER A 76 -0.48 46.79 10.53
CA SER A 76 0.27 47.12 9.32
C SER A 76 0.58 46.04 8.28
N LEU A 77 -0.07 46.18 7.12
CA LEU A 77 0.22 45.48 5.87
C LEU A 77 1.53 45.93 5.18
N ASN A 78 2.33 46.83 5.77
CA ASN A 78 3.39 47.54 5.03
C ASN A 78 4.76 47.67 5.73
N SER A 79 5.08 46.89 6.77
CA SER A 79 6.41 46.92 7.38
C SER A 79 7.15 45.59 7.23
N ASP A 80 8.31 45.67 6.55
CA ASP A 80 9.43 44.72 6.48
C ASP A 80 9.39 43.54 5.50
N PRO A 81 10.18 43.59 4.40
CA PRO A 81 10.39 42.47 3.47
C PRO A 81 11.16 41.27 4.06
N ALA A 82 11.81 41.43 5.22
CA ALA A 82 12.71 40.44 5.81
C ALA A 82 12.00 39.30 6.58
N LEU A 83 10.69 39.44 6.85
CA LEU A 83 9.86 38.42 7.51
C LEU A 83 9.18 37.44 6.51
N ARG A 84 9.72 37.32 5.29
CA ARG A 84 9.24 36.37 4.25
C ARG A 84 9.90 35.00 4.32
N GLY A 85 10.69 34.70 5.34
CA GLY A 85 11.32 33.40 5.54
C GLY A 85 10.62 32.65 6.66
N TRP A 86 9.81 31.64 6.30
CA TRP A 86 9.27 30.64 7.23
C TRP A 86 8.04 31.02 8.06
N THR A 87 6.96 31.45 7.41
CA THR A 87 5.62 31.10 7.90
C THR A 87 5.27 29.75 7.30
N GLY A 88 5.25 28.70 8.13
CA GLY A 88 4.77 27.38 7.74
C GLY A 88 3.39 27.43 7.07
N ASN A 89 3.04 26.37 6.36
CA ASN A 89 1.83 26.17 5.54
C ASN A 89 0.48 26.28 6.31
N TYR A 90 0.25 27.37 7.03
CA TYR A 90 -1.05 27.78 7.51
C TYR A 90 -1.52 28.88 6.57
N LEU A 91 -2.06 28.49 5.42
CA LEU A 91 -2.89 29.43 4.66
C LEU A 91 -3.97 29.93 5.63
N PRO A 92 -4.16 31.25 5.81
CA PRO A 92 -5.28 31.76 6.56
C PRO A 92 -6.55 31.21 5.91
N LYS A 93 -7.33 30.47 6.70
CA LYS A 93 -8.60 29.86 6.31
C LYS A 93 -9.59 30.99 6.00
N GLY A 94 -9.51 31.53 4.79
CA GLY A 94 -10.32 32.68 4.34
C GLY A 94 -9.60 33.64 3.38
N GLY A 95 -8.28 33.57 3.23
CA GLY A 95 -7.52 34.47 2.36
C GLY A 95 -6.92 33.77 1.16
N ALA A 96 -7.75 33.33 0.21
CA ALA A 96 -7.22 32.98 -1.11
C ALA A 96 -6.62 34.26 -1.71
N SER A 97 -5.29 34.36 -1.72
CA SER A 97 -4.63 35.32 -2.58
C SER A 97 -5.14 35.05 -4.00
N LYS A 98 -5.92 35.98 -4.54
CA LYS A 98 -6.51 35.89 -5.89
C LYS A 98 -5.45 35.96 -6.99
N THR A 99 -4.17 36.03 -6.64
CA THR A 99 -3.08 36.05 -7.61
C THR A 99 -2.71 34.62 -7.99
N LYS A 100 -2.66 34.32 -9.30
CA LYS A 100 -2.20 33.02 -9.82
C LYS A 100 -0.80 32.63 -9.32
N ALA A 101 0.01 33.60 -8.88
CA ALA A 101 1.34 33.38 -8.33
C ALA A 101 1.37 32.61 -6.98
N ALA A 102 0.23 32.49 -6.29
CA ALA A 102 0.13 31.78 -5.01
C ALA A 102 -0.27 30.31 -5.14
N SER A 103 -0.65 29.85 -6.35
CA SER A 103 -1.03 28.46 -6.56
C SER A 103 0.17 27.58 -6.93
N GLU A 104 0.13 26.32 -6.47
CA GLU A 104 1.14 25.30 -6.72
C GLU A 104 1.34 25.07 -8.24
N ARG A 105 2.57 24.81 -8.67
CA ARG A 105 2.86 24.44 -10.07
C ARG A 105 2.25 23.08 -10.42
N ASP A 106 1.76 22.94 -11.65
CA ASP A 106 1.14 21.71 -12.13
C ASP A 106 2.13 20.91 -12.99
N PHE A 107 2.96 20.10 -12.33
CA PHE A 107 3.96 19.27 -13.01
C PHE A 107 3.34 18.22 -13.96
N MET A 108 2.11 17.77 -13.72
CA MET A 108 1.49 16.74 -14.58
C MET A 108 1.10 17.32 -15.94
N THR A 109 0.44 18.48 -15.93
CA THR A 109 0.08 19.18 -17.17
C THR A 109 1.31 19.65 -17.94
N MET A 110 2.31 20.16 -17.23
CA MET A 110 3.57 20.61 -17.79
C MET A 110 4.40 19.47 -18.39
N ASN A 111 4.52 18.34 -17.70
CA ASN A 111 5.20 17.17 -18.27
C ASN A 111 4.44 16.61 -19.49
N LYS A 112 3.10 16.65 -19.47
CA LYS A 112 2.29 16.24 -20.62
C LYS A 112 2.53 17.14 -21.83
N ALA A 113 2.66 18.45 -21.62
CA ALA A 113 2.95 19.41 -22.68
C ALA A 113 4.39 19.24 -23.21
N ALA A 114 5.37 19.05 -22.33
CA ALA A 114 6.75 18.74 -22.71
C ALA A 114 6.82 17.51 -23.64
N VAL A 115 6.12 16.43 -23.28
CA VAL A 115 6.06 15.22 -24.10
C VAL A 115 5.33 15.48 -25.43
N ALA A 116 4.29 16.32 -25.45
CA ALA A 116 3.61 16.70 -26.68
C ALA A 116 4.51 17.53 -27.62
N ASP A 117 5.42 18.32 -27.05
CA ASP A 117 6.44 19.09 -27.77
C ASP A 117 7.67 18.24 -28.16
N GLY A 118 7.66 16.94 -27.83
CA GLY A 118 8.72 15.98 -28.18
C GLY A 118 9.91 15.96 -27.22
N LEU A 119 9.82 16.64 -26.07
CA LEU A 119 10.83 16.65 -25.01
C LEU A 119 10.65 15.42 -24.11
N VAL A 120 11.58 14.48 -24.21
CA VAL A 120 11.51 13.18 -23.52
C VAL A 120 12.68 12.99 -22.55
N THR A 121 13.72 13.82 -22.65
CA THR A 121 14.90 13.77 -21.78
C THR A 121 14.65 14.52 -20.47
N THR A 122 15.29 14.09 -19.38
CA THR A 122 15.16 14.72 -18.06
C THR A 122 15.59 16.18 -18.05
N GLU A 123 16.70 16.52 -18.71
CA GLU A 123 17.22 17.89 -18.82
C GLU A 123 16.25 18.80 -19.57
N GLU A 124 15.76 18.35 -20.73
CA GLU A 124 14.76 19.05 -21.53
C GLU A 124 13.48 19.33 -20.74
N THR A 125 13.01 18.35 -19.96
CA THR A 125 11.82 18.56 -19.10
C THR A 125 12.10 19.55 -17.97
N ASN A 126 13.33 19.66 -17.48
CA ASN A 126 13.70 20.65 -16.47
C ASN A 126 13.75 22.06 -17.05
N ASP A 127 14.32 22.21 -18.25
CA ASP A 127 14.33 23.48 -18.99
C ASP A 127 12.91 23.92 -19.36
N TYR A 128 12.07 22.96 -19.75
CA TYR A 128 10.65 23.20 -20.00
C TYR A 128 9.94 23.70 -18.75
N ARG A 129 10.26 23.15 -17.57
CA ARG A 129 9.71 23.60 -16.28
C ARG A 129 10.18 25.00 -15.85
N ALA A 130 11.36 25.41 -16.27
CA ALA A 130 11.89 26.73 -16.00
C ALA A 130 11.21 27.81 -16.87
N THR A 131 10.87 27.45 -18.11
CA THR A 131 10.29 28.36 -19.11
C THR A 131 8.75 28.41 -19.08
N HIS A 132 8.07 27.32 -18.72
CA HIS A 132 6.61 27.21 -18.72
C HIS A 132 6.04 27.18 -17.29
N ASP A 133 5.60 28.32 -16.76
CA ASP A 133 4.95 28.38 -15.43
C ASP A 133 3.46 28.00 -15.50
N ILE A 134 3.17 26.70 -15.67
CA ILE A 134 1.81 26.16 -15.59
C ILE A 134 1.46 25.91 -14.13
N ARG A 135 0.40 26.58 -13.65
CA ARG A 135 -0.03 26.49 -12.25
C ARG A 135 -1.40 25.85 -12.12
N ARG A 136 -1.58 25.10 -11.03
CA ARG A 136 -2.88 24.54 -10.65
C ARG A 136 -3.84 25.68 -10.40
N SER A 137 -5.02 25.62 -11.00
CA SER A 137 -6.08 26.56 -10.65
C SER A 137 -6.36 26.45 -9.14
N PRO A 138 -6.37 27.55 -8.38
CA PRO A 138 -6.66 27.51 -6.96
C PRO A 138 -8.09 27.00 -6.79
N TRP A 139 -8.21 25.71 -6.48
CA TRP A 139 -9.40 25.00 -6.01
C TRP A 139 -10.72 25.69 -6.40
N ASN A 140 -11.19 25.46 -7.63
CA ASN A 140 -12.45 26.06 -8.06
C ASN A 140 -13.62 25.35 -7.38
N ARG A 141 -14.02 25.86 -6.20
CA ARG A 141 -15.15 25.35 -5.40
C ARG A 141 -16.42 25.19 -6.25
N LYS A 142 -16.59 26.00 -7.32
CA LYS A 142 -17.72 25.89 -8.26
C LYS A 142 -17.71 24.60 -9.10
N GLU A 143 -16.55 24.09 -9.51
CA GLU A 143 -16.45 22.88 -10.34
C GLU A 143 -16.73 21.60 -9.54
N LEU A 144 -16.24 21.54 -8.29
CA LEU A 144 -16.58 20.48 -7.34
C LEU A 144 -18.02 20.57 -6.87
N SER A 145 -18.50 21.79 -6.60
CA SER A 145 -19.90 22.01 -6.21
C SER A 145 -20.86 21.69 -7.36
N GLY A 146 -20.47 21.83 -8.63
CA GLY A 146 -21.27 21.39 -9.77
C GLY A 146 -21.39 19.87 -9.86
N LYS A 147 -20.29 19.14 -9.61
CA LYS A 147 -20.26 17.67 -9.61
C LYS A 147 -20.88 17.03 -8.36
N MET A 148 -20.87 17.74 -7.22
CA MET A 148 -21.41 17.26 -5.94
C MET A 148 -22.86 17.71 -5.66
N ARG A 149 -23.39 18.74 -6.35
CA ARG A 149 -24.75 19.28 -6.07
C ARG A 149 -25.92 18.44 -6.59
N SER A 150 -25.68 17.29 -7.20
CA SER A 150 -26.77 16.41 -7.62
C SER A 150 -26.45 14.95 -7.38
N ARG A 151 -26.58 14.51 -6.12
CA ARG A 151 -27.28 13.27 -5.80
C ARG A 151 -28.02 13.51 -4.49
N ARG A 152 -29.29 13.93 -4.57
CA ARG A 152 -30.19 13.77 -3.43
C ARG A 152 -30.36 12.26 -3.26
N LEU A 153 -29.63 11.70 -2.31
CA LEU A 153 -29.65 10.28 -2.03
C LEU A 153 -31.04 9.98 -1.43
N PRO A 154 -31.77 8.96 -1.91
CA PRO A 154 -33.07 8.63 -1.34
C PRO A 154 -32.92 8.25 0.15
N PRO A 155 -33.92 8.53 1.01
CA PRO A 155 -33.83 8.23 2.44
C PRO A 155 -33.58 6.74 2.77
N THR A 156 -33.87 5.84 1.83
CA THR A 156 -33.64 4.40 1.95
C THR A 156 -32.24 3.96 1.49
N MET A 157 -31.40 4.89 1.01
CA MET A 157 -30.06 4.57 0.54
C MET A 157 -29.16 4.25 1.73
N VAL A 158 -28.74 2.99 1.83
CA VAL A 158 -27.74 2.55 2.80
C VAL A 158 -26.37 2.57 2.12
N PHE A 159 -25.38 3.13 2.83
CA PHE A 159 -23.98 3.12 2.42
C PHE A 159 -23.25 2.02 3.19
N GLY A 160 -22.37 1.29 2.51
CA GLY A 160 -21.60 0.21 3.12
C GLY A 160 -21.52 -1.01 2.22
N ILE A 161 -20.70 -1.96 2.64
CA ILE A 161 -20.61 -3.27 2.01
C ILE A 161 -21.65 -4.16 2.71
N PRO A 162 -22.61 -4.78 1.99
CA PRO A 162 -23.55 -5.70 2.61
C PRO A 162 -22.79 -6.81 3.31
N SER A 163 -23.36 -7.37 4.38
CA SER A 163 -22.75 -8.52 5.04
C SER A 163 -22.51 -9.62 4.00
N ARG A 164 -21.26 -10.07 3.90
CA ARG A 164 -20.94 -11.23 3.07
C ARG A 164 -21.80 -12.38 3.59
N PRO A 165 -22.64 -13.03 2.76
CA PRO A 165 -23.36 -14.20 3.22
C PRO A 165 -22.34 -15.20 3.75
N SER A 166 -22.65 -15.84 4.87
CA SER A 166 -21.80 -16.93 5.37
C SER A 166 -21.65 -17.97 4.27
N THR A 167 -20.52 -18.66 4.23
CA THR A 167 -20.37 -19.86 3.41
C THR A 167 -21.55 -20.79 3.74
N PRO A 168 -22.42 -21.12 2.78
CA PRO A 168 -23.64 -21.88 3.06
C PRO A 168 -23.24 -23.23 3.66
N ILE A 169 -23.52 -23.40 4.95
CA ILE A 169 -23.00 -24.53 5.74
C ILE A 169 -23.40 -25.89 5.15
N TYR A 170 -24.59 -25.93 4.53
CA TYR A 170 -25.11 -27.09 3.82
C TYR A 170 -24.19 -27.57 2.69
N GLU A 171 -23.62 -26.66 1.89
CA GLU A 171 -22.69 -27.03 0.80
C GLU A 171 -21.37 -27.58 1.32
N VAL A 172 -20.94 -27.13 2.50
CA VAL A 172 -19.73 -27.63 3.17
C VAL A 172 -19.96 -29.04 3.72
N ILE A 173 -21.10 -29.27 4.39
CA ILE A 173 -21.46 -30.58 4.95
C ILE A 173 -21.70 -31.61 3.85
N GLU A 174 -22.31 -31.21 2.74
CA GLU A 174 -22.55 -32.07 1.59
C GLU A 174 -21.32 -32.25 0.67
N HIS A 175 -20.15 -31.73 1.06
CA HIS A 175 -18.92 -31.83 0.27
C HIS A 175 -19.00 -31.27 -1.15
N LYS A 176 -19.95 -30.36 -1.45
CA LYS A 176 -20.15 -29.84 -2.82
C LYS A 176 -18.92 -29.16 -3.40
N TYR A 177 -18.11 -28.51 -2.58
CA TYR A 177 -16.86 -27.89 -3.03
C TYR A 177 -15.81 -28.91 -3.44
N GLN A 178 -15.76 -30.06 -2.79
CA GLN A 178 -14.89 -31.16 -3.19
C GLN A 178 -15.35 -31.72 -4.54
N ASP A 179 -16.66 -31.94 -4.72
CA ASP A 179 -17.22 -32.44 -5.97
C ASP A 179 -17.02 -31.47 -7.14
N GLN A 180 -17.24 -30.17 -6.90
CA GLN A 180 -16.96 -29.11 -7.87
C GLN A 180 -15.48 -29.13 -8.29
N TRP A 181 -14.57 -29.21 -7.33
CA TRP A 181 -13.14 -29.26 -7.61
C TRP A 181 -12.74 -30.51 -8.42
N MET A 182 -13.27 -31.68 -8.07
CA MET A 182 -13.02 -32.92 -8.80
C MET A 182 -13.52 -32.82 -10.25
N LYS A 183 -14.72 -32.24 -10.44
CA LYS A 183 -15.31 -32.02 -11.76
C LYS A 183 -14.52 -31.03 -12.61
N GLU A 184 -14.10 -29.90 -12.02
CA GLU A 184 -13.23 -28.93 -12.69
C GLU A 184 -11.90 -29.57 -13.10
N ARG A 185 -11.28 -30.35 -12.21
CA ARG A 185 -10.02 -31.07 -12.49
C ARG A 185 -10.18 -32.02 -13.67
N GLN A 186 -11.27 -32.80 -13.70
CA GLN A 186 -11.58 -33.70 -14.81
C GLN A 186 -11.78 -32.95 -16.12
N ASN A 187 -12.52 -31.84 -16.10
CA ASN A 187 -12.75 -30.99 -17.26
C ASN A 187 -11.45 -30.36 -17.81
N LEU A 188 -10.56 -29.91 -16.92
CA LEU A 188 -9.26 -29.38 -17.33
C LEU A 188 -8.40 -30.46 -18.00
N LEU A 189 -8.40 -31.68 -17.46
CA LEU A 189 -7.65 -32.79 -18.05
C LEU A 189 -8.24 -33.23 -19.39
N SER A 190 -9.57 -33.31 -19.53
CA SER A 190 -10.22 -33.64 -20.80
C SER A 190 -9.98 -32.58 -21.86
N ASN A 191 -10.05 -31.29 -21.49
CA ASN A 191 -9.74 -30.18 -22.39
C ASN A 191 -8.27 -30.22 -22.85
N LYS A 192 -7.32 -30.46 -21.94
CA LYS A 192 -5.89 -30.58 -22.30
C LYS A 192 -5.66 -31.73 -23.29
N ARG A 193 -6.28 -32.89 -23.05
CA ARG A 193 -6.20 -34.03 -24.00
C ARG A 193 -6.82 -33.68 -25.35
N ALA A 194 -7.95 -32.98 -25.36
CA ALA A 194 -8.60 -32.55 -26.60
C ALA A 194 -7.75 -31.52 -27.37
N GLU A 195 -7.03 -30.63 -26.68
CA GLU A 195 -6.07 -29.70 -27.28
C GLU A 195 -4.85 -30.40 -27.87
N GLU A 196 -4.30 -31.41 -27.17
CA GLU A 196 -3.20 -32.24 -27.66
C GLU A 196 -3.58 -32.99 -28.93
N VAL A 197 -4.81 -33.54 -29.01
CA VAL A 197 -5.33 -34.20 -30.22
C VAL A 197 -5.58 -33.23 -31.37
N LYS A 198 -5.89 -31.96 -31.08
CA LYS A 198 -6.15 -30.92 -32.10
C LYS A 198 -4.90 -30.22 -32.62
N LYS A 199 -3.71 -30.40 -32.02
CA LYS A 199 -2.47 -29.87 -32.58
C LYS A 199 -2.11 -30.69 -33.83
N PRO A 200 -2.19 -30.12 -35.04
CA PRO A 200 -1.71 -30.81 -36.22
C PRO A 200 -0.19 -31.01 -36.10
N GLU A 201 0.26 -32.21 -36.45
CA GLU A 201 1.64 -32.66 -36.47
C GLU A 201 2.43 -31.91 -37.57
N VAL A 202 2.63 -30.61 -37.39
CA VAL A 202 3.50 -29.80 -38.25
C VAL A 202 4.81 -29.64 -37.48
N MET A 203 5.80 -30.48 -37.80
CA MET A 203 7.25 -30.20 -37.82
C MET A 203 8.06 -31.50 -37.74
N SER A 204 8.19 -32.18 -38.89
CA SER A 204 9.33 -33.04 -39.22
C SER A 204 9.46 -33.08 -40.74
N ALA A 205 9.88 -31.98 -41.33
CA ALA A 205 10.27 -31.94 -42.74
C ALA A 205 11.57 -31.13 -42.89
N GLY A 206 12.67 -31.87 -43.01
CA GLY A 206 13.83 -31.58 -43.86
C GLY A 206 14.66 -30.33 -43.59
N GLN A 207 15.83 -30.53 -42.98
CA GLN A 207 17.02 -29.75 -43.32
C GLN A 207 18.23 -30.69 -43.37
N GLU A 208 18.42 -31.34 -44.53
CA GLU A 208 19.74 -31.79 -44.97
C GLU A 208 20.19 -30.79 -46.05
N PHE A 209 21.25 -30.03 -45.76
CA PHE A 209 21.95 -29.22 -46.76
C PHE A 209 23.38 -29.74 -46.87
N THR A 210 23.77 -29.98 -48.12
CA THR A 210 25.11 -30.30 -48.61
C THR A 210 26.00 -29.06 -48.61
#